data_AF-A0A942RIV4-F1
#
_entry.id   AF-A0A942RIV4-F1
#
_cell.length_a   1.000
_cell.length_b   1.000
_cell.length_c   1.000
_cell.angle_alpha   90.00
_cell.angle_beta   90.00
_cell.angle_gamma   90.00
#
_symmetry.space_group_name_H-M   'P 1'
#
loop_
_entity.id
_entity.type
_entity.pdbx_description
1 polymer ?
#
loop_
_entity_poly.entity_id
_entity_poly.type
_entity_poly.pdbx_seq_one_letter_code
_entity_poly.pdbx_strand_id
1 'polypeptide(L)'
;MKKINFAFVEILNEIKEKPADMANYSRRQMDRVKETLRDMPQYACPASCSNCCHGAILMSYVEYINILLNIHGTGGDEKLEHLLSSRLGVIEDGGKLLCPFVRDDKEEEHCAIYMERPLICRVFGTSASPCEEDIDHPEFADELFYHAYNMLYYMSDGSFIGLPLTDDLVLYEAPFDIWAIADSGKTAELMNIFKQHGSMRSVLFDLVENCFFTITEDGKRHYISS
;
A
#
# COMPACT_ATOMS: atom_id res chain seq x y z
N MET A 1 -16.22 14.80 -3.35
CA MET A 1 -15.21 13.75 -3.59
C MET A 1 -15.84 12.63 -4.39
N LYS A 2 -15.17 12.17 -5.44
CA LYS A 2 -15.58 10.98 -6.19
C LYS A 2 -15.13 9.73 -5.44
N LYS A 3 -15.80 8.60 -5.66
CA LYS A 3 -15.34 7.29 -5.18
C LYS A 3 -15.29 6.30 -6.33
N ILE A 4 -14.39 5.32 -6.24
CA ILE A 4 -14.48 4.08 -7.01
C ILE A 4 -15.87 3.50 -6.78
N ASN A 5 -16.55 3.12 -7.86
CA ASN A 5 -17.82 2.43 -7.78
C ASN A 5 -17.60 0.96 -7.39
N PHE A 6 -17.38 0.71 -6.10
CA PHE A 6 -17.15 -0.61 -5.52
C PHE A 6 -17.78 -0.72 -4.13
N ALA A 7 -18.38 -1.88 -3.84
CA ALA A 7 -19.07 -2.13 -2.58
C ALA A 7 -18.09 -2.57 -1.47
N PHE A 8 -17.25 -1.66 -0.99
CA PHE A 8 -16.19 -1.98 -0.02
C PHE A 8 -16.70 -2.58 1.29
N VAL A 9 -17.91 -2.26 1.73
CA VAL A 9 -18.47 -2.85 2.97
C VAL A 9 -18.77 -4.34 2.78
N GLU A 10 -19.13 -4.76 1.58
CA GLU A 10 -19.51 -6.14 1.30
C GLU A 10 -18.32 -7.10 1.37
N ILE A 11 -17.08 -6.60 1.27
CA ILE A 11 -15.86 -7.42 1.31
C ILE A 11 -15.27 -7.61 2.72
N LEU A 12 -15.93 -7.09 3.76
CA LEU A 12 -15.41 -7.12 5.14
C LEU A 12 -15.08 -8.54 5.60
N ASN A 13 -15.98 -9.50 5.34
CA ASN A 13 -15.82 -10.86 5.83
C ASN A 13 -14.75 -11.64 5.05
N GLU A 14 -14.51 -11.25 3.80
CA GLU A 14 -13.51 -11.82 2.90
C GLU A 14 -12.10 -11.39 3.32
N ILE A 15 -11.94 -10.16 3.78
CA ILE A 15 -10.61 -9.62 4.07
C ILE A 15 -10.22 -9.71 5.56
N LYS A 16 -11.17 -9.65 6.50
CA LYS A 16 -10.82 -9.47 7.93
C LYS A 16 -10.02 -10.62 8.53
N GLU A 17 -10.28 -11.84 8.09
CA GLU A 17 -9.55 -13.03 8.54
C GLU A 17 -8.41 -13.34 7.60
N LYS A 18 -7.24 -13.65 8.16
CA LYS A 18 -6.07 -14.05 7.38
C LYS A 18 -5.55 -15.41 7.79
N PRO A 19 -5.07 -16.20 6.83
CA PRO A 19 -4.33 -17.42 7.13
C PRO A 19 -3.25 -17.13 8.19
N ALA A 20 -3.21 -17.96 9.23
CA ALA A 20 -2.37 -17.72 10.40
C ALA A 20 -0.88 -17.63 10.05
N ASP A 21 -0.45 -18.41 9.06
CA ASP A 21 0.90 -18.37 8.50
C ASP A 21 1.20 -17.00 7.87
N MET A 22 0.31 -16.47 7.03
CA MET A 22 0.48 -15.14 6.43
C MET A 22 0.42 -14.03 7.48
N ALA A 23 -0.48 -14.11 8.45
CA ALA A 23 -0.58 -13.14 9.54
C ALA A 23 0.68 -13.12 10.43
N ASN A 24 1.25 -14.28 10.71
CA ASN A 24 2.49 -14.40 11.48
C ASN A 24 3.71 -13.96 10.67
N TYR A 25 3.76 -14.33 9.39
CA TYR A 25 4.80 -13.89 8.47
C TYR A 25 4.83 -12.37 8.39
N SER A 26 3.66 -11.74 8.18
CA SER A 26 3.52 -10.30 8.04
C SER A 26 4.01 -9.53 9.26
N ARG A 27 3.54 -9.91 10.46
CA ARG A 27 4.00 -9.31 11.72
C ARG A 27 5.51 -9.43 11.89
N ARG A 28 6.07 -10.62 11.65
CA ARG A 28 7.52 -10.85 11.78
C ARG A 28 8.34 -9.99 10.82
N GLN A 29 7.94 -9.84 9.55
CA GLN A 29 8.69 -9.00 8.62
C GLN A 29 8.57 -7.51 8.99
N MET A 30 7.39 -7.06 9.40
CA MET A 30 7.21 -5.68 9.85
C MET A 30 8.03 -5.37 11.09
N ASP A 31 8.12 -6.27 12.06
CA ASP A 31 8.99 -6.12 13.23
C ASP A 31 10.47 -6.03 12.83
N ARG A 32 10.90 -6.86 11.87
CA ARG A 32 12.29 -6.81 11.36
C ARG A 32 12.59 -5.50 10.64
N VAL A 33 11.66 -4.99 9.84
CA VAL A 33 11.82 -3.68 9.18
C VAL A 33 11.86 -2.56 10.22
N LYS A 34 10.97 -2.58 11.22
CA LYS A 34 10.97 -1.60 12.32
C LYS A 34 12.30 -1.62 13.08
N GLU A 35 12.84 -2.79 13.37
CA GLU A 35 14.14 -2.95 14.03
C GLU A 35 15.30 -2.45 13.15
N THR A 36 15.28 -2.77 11.86
CA THR A 36 16.29 -2.35 10.87
C THR A 36 16.35 -0.82 10.75
N LEU A 37 15.21 -0.15 10.87
CA LEU A 37 15.08 1.31 10.74
C LEU A 37 14.99 2.03 12.09
N ARG A 38 15.19 1.35 13.22
CA ARG A 38 14.94 1.91 14.56
C ARG A 38 15.73 3.17 14.83
N ASP A 39 17.01 3.16 14.46
CA ASP A 39 17.96 4.22 14.79
C ASP A 39 17.98 5.32 13.70
N MET A 40 16.88 5.41 12.93
CA MET A 40 16.74 6.26 11.74
C MET A 40 15.46 7.14 11.76
N PRO A 41 15.09 7.77 12.88
CA PRO A 41 13.85 8.54 12.99
C PRO A 41 13.81 9.78 12.09
N GLN A 42 14.96 10.29 11.61
CA GLN A 42 15.03 11.46 10.73
C GLN A 42 14.49 11.23 9.32
N TYR A 43 14.29 9.97 8.92
CA TYR A 43 13.72 9.62 7.60
C TYR A 43 12.22 9.31 7.67
N ALA A 44 11.66 9.33 8.89
CA ALA A 44 10.24 9.25 9.09
C ALA A 44 9.55 10.50 8.57
N CYS A 45 8.44 10.33 7.84
CA CYS A 45 7.48 11.42 7.67
C CYS A 45 7.00 11.92 9.05
N PRO A 46 6.97 13.24 9.35
CA PRO A 46 6.46 13.75 10.62
C PRO A 46 4.98 13.38 10.84
N ALA A 47 4.56 13.20 12.10
CA ALA A 47 3.17 12.86 12.42
C ALA A 47 2.14 13.90 11.95
N SER A 48 2.56 15.15 11.84
CA SER A 48 1.74 16.29 11.38
C SER A 48 1.78 16.52 9.86
N CYS A 49 2.45 15.68 9.07
CA CYS A 49 2.54 15.82 7.63
C CYS A 49 1.50 14.91 6.93
N SER A 50 0.79 15.44 5.93
CA SER A 50 -0.14 14.67 5.09
C SER A 50 0.08 14.82 3.57
N ASN A 51 1.14 15.51 3.12
CA ASN A 51 1.28 15.87 1.70
C ASN A 51 1.22 14.69 0.74
N CYS A 52 1.97 13.62 1.00
CA CYS A 52 1.92 12.43 0.15
C CYS A 52 0.71 11.55 0.40
N CYS A 53 -0.06 11.79 1.47
CA CYS A 53 -1.33 11.10 1.70
C CYS A 53 -2.41 11.56 0.70
N HIS A 54 -2.27 12.73 0.08
CA HIS A 54 -3.06 13.22 -1.06
C HIS A 54 -2.58 12.62 -2.40
N GLY A 55 -2.32 11.32 -2.35
CA GLY A 55 -1.79 10.53 -3.45
C GLY A 55 -1.82 9.05 -3.09
N ALA A 56 -1.73 8.20 -4.12
CA ALA A 56 -1.74 6.77 -3.89
C ALA A 56 -0.42 6.35 -3.22
N ILE A 57 -0.51 6.02 -1.93
CA ILE A 57 0.59 5.43 -1.14
C ILE A 57 0.67 3.96 -1.49
N LEU A 58 1.77 3.60 -2.14
CA LEU A 58 2.07 2.24 -2.52
C LEU A 58 2.63 1.45 -1.33
N MET A 59 2.22 0.20 -1.21
CA MET A 59 2.69 -0.71 -0.16
C MET A 59 2.69 -2.14 -0.68
N SER A 60 3.48 -2.99 -0.02
CA SER A 60 3.52 -4.42 -0.31
C SER A 60 2.31 -5.13 0.27
N TYR A 61 2.07 -6.35 -0.21
CA TYR A 61 1.03 -7.20 0.38
C TYR A 61 1.29 -7.50 1.87
N VAL A 62 2.57 -7.64 2.26
CA VAL A 62 2.96 -7.86 3.65
C VAL A 62 2.52 -6.69 4.54
N GLU A 63 2.69 -5.47 4.05
CA GLU A 63 2.33 -4.25 4.77
C GLU A 63 0.82 -4.08 4.87
N TYR A 64 0.10 -4.32 3.77
CA TYR A 64 -1.36 -4.34 3.74
C TYR A 64 -1.93 -5.28 4.81
N ILE A 65 -1.44 -6.52 4.88
CA ILE A 65 -1.88 -7.51 5.87
C ILE A 65 -1.59 -7.02 7.30
N ASN A 66 -0.40 -6.48 7.56
CA ASN A 66 -0.07 -5.98 8.90
C ASN A 66 -0.98 -4.82 9.31
N ILE A 67 -1.25 -3.89 8.41
CA ILE A 67 -2.13 -2.75 8.65
C ILE A 67 -3.55 -3.24 8.96
N LEU A 68 -4.07 -4.17 8.15
CA LEU A 68 -5.39 -4.75 8.32
C LEU A 68 -5.54 -5.44 9.69
N LEU A 69 -4.57 -6.29 10.05
CA LEU A 69 -4.54 -6.99 11.34
C LEU A 69 -4.49 -6.02 12.52
N ASN A 70 -3.73 -4.93 12.42
CA ASN A 70 -3.66 -3.92 13.48
C ASN A 70 -4.96 -3.13 13.63
N ILE A 71 -5.63 -2.80 12.52
CA ILE A 71 -6.93 -2.10 12.56
C ILE A 71 -7.97 -2.99 13.23
N HIS A 72 -8.09 -4.24 12.78
CA HIS A 72 -9.02 -5.21 13.35
C HIS A 72 -8.68 -5.55 14.81
N GLY A 73 -7.41 -5.77 15.14
CA GLY A 73 -6.99 -6.11 16.50
C GLY A 73 -7.16 -4.98 17.53
N THR A 74 -7.06 -3.72 17.12
CA THR A 74 -7.19 -2.56 18.04
C THR A 74 -8.61 -2.01 18.16
N GLY A 75 -9.45 -2.18 17.13
CA GLY A 75 -10.79 -1.57 17.08
C GLY A 75 -11.92 -2.49 16.62
N GLY A 76 -11.65 -3.77 16.38
CA GLY A 76 -12.63 -4.75 15.94
C GLY A 76 -13.22 -4.48 14.56
N ASP A 77 -14.31 -5.18 14.26
CA ASP A 77 -15.03 -5.09 12.98
C ASP A 77 -15.59 -3.68 12.73
N GLU A 78 -16.06 -2.98 13.77
CA GLU A 78 -16.64 -1.64 13.63
C GLU A 78 -15.67 -0.63 13.03
N LYS A 79 -14.41 -0.64 13.48
CA LYS A 79 -13.37 0.27 12.97
C LYS A 79 -13.02 -0.05 11.52
N LEU A 80 -12.99 -1.33 11.16
CA LEU A 80 -12.73 -1.77 9.78
C LEU A 80 -13.92 -1.44 8.87
N GLU A 81 -15.14 -1.69 9.30
CA GLU A 81 -16.36 -1.31 8.57
C GLU A 81 -16.44 0.20 8.34
N HIS A 82 -16.10 1.02 9.34
CA HIS A 82 -16.04 2.46 9.19
C HIS A 82 -15.01 2.88 8.13
N LEU A 83 -13.82 2.26 8.13
CA LEU A 83 -12.80 2.50 7.12
C LEU A 83 -13.32 2.15 5.71
N LEU A 84 -13.90 0.96 5.54
CA LEU A 84 -14.44 0.45 4.27
C LEU A 84 -15.57 1.34 3.73
N SER A 85 -16.52 1.74 4.58
CA SER A 85 -17.68 2.55 4.17
C SER A 85 -17.32 4.00 3.84
N SER A 86 -16.47 4.62 4.65
CA SER A 86 -16.28 6.07 4.62
C SER A 86 -14.99 6.50 3.93
N ARG A 87 -13.90 5.73 4.03
CA ARG A 87 -12.57 6.17 3.63
C ARG A 87 -12.06 5.51 2.35
N LEU A 88 -12.42 4.25 2.09
CA LEU A 88 -11.93 3.55 0.90
C LEU A 88 -12.57 4.07 -0.40
N GLY A 89 -11.80 3.91 -1.47
CA GLY A 89 -12.11 4.22 -2.85
C GLY A 89 -12.16 5.70 -3.16
N VAL A 90 -11.78 6.59 -2.25
CA VAL A 90 -11.88 8.03 -2.45
C VAL A 90 -10.88 8.50 -3.50
N ILE A 91 -11.38 9.19 -4.52
CA ILE A 91 -10.58 9.77 -5.61
C ILE A 91 -10.58 11.29 -5.48
N GLU A 92 -9.39 11.87 -5.45
CA GLU A 92 -9.16 13.31 -5.39
C GLU A 92 -9.27 14.00 -6.74
N ASP A 93 -9.29 15.33 -6.70
CA ASP A 93 -9.20 16.17 -7.89
C ASP A 93 -7.82 15.95 -8.54
N GLY A 94 -7.80 15.27 -9.68
CA GLY A 94 -6.57 14.77 -10.32
C GLY A 94 -6.53 13.26 -10.50
N GLY A 95 -7.59 12.53 -10.10
CA GLY A 95 -7.75 11.10 -10.42
C GLY A 95 -6.95 10.14 -9.53
N LYS A 96 -6.23 10.66 -8.53
CA LYS A 96 -5.44 9.87 -7.59
C LYS A 96 -6.30 9.35 -6.44
N LEU A 97 -5.96 8.18 -5.92
CA LEU A 97 -6.55 7.67 -4.67
C LEU A 97 -6.04 8.47 -3.48
N LEU A 98 -6.96 8.91 -2.63
CA LEU A 98 -6.65 9.46 -1.31
C LEU A 98 -6.25 8.32 -0.37
N CYS A 99 -5.18 8.47 0.40
CA CYS A 99 -4.85 7.52 1.45
C CYS A 99 -6.03 7.40 2.44
N PRO A 100 -6.59 6.20 2.68
CA PRO A 100 -7.78 6.07 3.52
C PRO A 100 -7.51 6.43 4.99
N PHE A 101 -6.23 6.49 5.38
CA PHE A 101 -5.78 6.76 6.74
C PHE A 101 -5.46 8.23 7.05
N VAL A 102 -5.52 9.12 6.07
CA VAL A 102 -5.25 10.55 6.29
C VAL A 102 -6.30 11.19 7.22
N ARG A 103 -5.90 12.12 8.07
CA ARG A 103 -6.75 12.82 9.04
C ARG A 103 -6.41 14.31 9.04
N ASP A 104 -6.73 15.00 7.95
CA ASP A 104 -6.46 16.44 7.82
C ASP A 104 -7.26 17.29 8.82
N ASP A 105 -8.23 16.69 9.52
CA ASP A 105 -8.99 17.32 10.61
C ASP A 105 -8.25 17.34 11.95
N LYS A 106 -7.06 16.73 12.04
CA LYS A 106 -6.22 16.70 13.23
C LYS A 106 -5.04 17.64 13.06
N GLU A 107 -4.64 18.34 14.13
CA GLU A 107 -3.50 19.25 14.08
C GLU A 107 -2.14 18.55 14.31
N GLU A 108 -2.13 17.41 15.01
CA GLU A 108 -0.88 16.77 15.47
C GLU A 108 -0.58 15.42 14.82
N GLU A 109 -1.60 14.59 14.56
CA GLU A 109 -1.44 13.25 14.00
C GLU A 109 -2.39 13.04 12.81
N HIS A 110 -1.87 13.32 11.61
CA HIS A 110 -2.63 13.25 10.36
C HIS A 110 -2.75 11.82 9.81
N CYS A 111 -2.23 10.80 10.50
CA CYS A 111 -2.28 9.41 10.03
C CYS A 111 -2.91 8.49 11.08
N ALA A 112 -4.03 7.86 10.73
CA ALA A 112 -4.74 6.91 11.60
C ALA A 112 -3.94 5.64 11.97
N ILE A 113 -2.86 5.37 11.23
CA ILE A 113 -2.00 4.20 11.37
C ILE A 113 -0.53 4.60 11.49
N TYR A 114 -0.20 5.76 12.05
CA TYR A 114 1.16 6.31 12.02
C TYR A 114 2.24 5.30 12.47
N MET A 115 1.97 4.54 13.54
CA MET A 115 2.87 3.50 14.05
C MET A 115 3.02 2.28 13.14
N GLU A 116 2.03 2.03 12.28
CA GLU A 116 1.93 0.89 11.36
C GLU A 116 2.09 1.28 9.89
N ARG A 117 2.48 2.54 9.62
CA ARG A 117 2.62 3.06 8.26
C ARG A 117 3.57 2.20 7.40
N PRO A 118 3.35 2.18 6.07
CA PRO A 118 4.24 1.52 5.12
C PRO A 118 5.68 2.06 5.13
N LEU A 119 6.62 1.26 4.63
CA LEU A 119 8.03 1.54 4.47
C LEU A 119 8.27 2.84 3.72
N ILE A 120 7.54 3.07 2.62
CA ILE A 120 7.64 4.28 1.81
C ILE A 120 7.39 5.56 2.63
N CYS A 121 6.59 5.46 3.70
CA CYS A 121 6.31 6.53 4.65
C CYS A 121 7.30 6.60 5.84
N ARG A 122 8.13 5.57 6.05
CA ARG A 122 9.18 5.49 7.10
C ARG A 122 10.55 5.92 6.61
N VAL A 123 10.78 5.85 5.30
CA VAL A 123 12.02 6.23 4.60
C VAL A 123 11.74 7.36 3.60
N PHE A 124 10.88 8.27 4.01
CA PHE A 124 10.35 9.33 3.18
C PHE A 124 11.39 10.44 2.95
N GLY A 125 11.28 11.13 1.82
CA GLY A 125 12.23 12.19 1.47
C GLY A 125 13.58 11.68 0.95
N THR A 126 13.66 10.40 0.65
CA THR A 126 14.84 9.76 0.06
C THR A 126 14.70 9.71 -1.46
N SER A 127 15.78 9.40 -2.17
CA SER A 127 15.76 9.10 -3.61
C SER A 127 14.72 8.01 -3.97
N ALA A 128 14.52 7.05 -3.08
CA ALA A 128 13.56 5.96 -3.23
C ALA A 128 12.10 6.36 -2.94
N SER A 129 11.88 7.47 -2.24
CA SER A 129 10.56 7.97 -1.83
C SER A 129 10.54 9.51 -1.82
N PRO A 130 10.68 10.15 -3.00
CA PRO A 130 10.88 11.59 -3.08
C PRO A 130 9.64 12.35 -2.59
N CYS A 131 9.88 13.35 -1.74
CA CYS A 131 8.88 14.32 -1.30
C CYS A 131 9.00 15.61 -2.14
N GLU A 132 7.88 16.26 -2.42
CA GLU A 132 7.86 17.58 -3.05
C GLU A 132 8.05 18.73 -2.04
N GLU A 133 7.98 18.45 -0.73
CA GLU A 133 8.34 19.44 0.30
C GLU A 133 9.85 19.59 0.42
N ASP A 134 10.26 20.83 0.67
CA ASP A 134 11.64 21.22 0.90
C ASP A 134 12.04 20.82 2.32
N ILE A 135 12.30 19.54 2.51
CA ILE A 135 12.78 18.99 3.78
C ILE A 135 14.27 18.69 3.60
N ASP A 136 15.09 19.23 4.50
CA ASP A 136 16.53 18.99 4.52
C ASP A 136 16.79 17.53 4.93
N HIS A 137 17.18 16.70 3.96
CA HIS A 137 17.32 15.27 4.15
C HIS A 137 18.79 14.86 4.20
N PRO A 138 19.24 14.20 5.29
CA PRO A 138 20.52 13.50 5.25
C PRO A 138 20.50 12.41 4.18
N GLU A 139 21.66 12.07 3.61
CA GLU A 139 21.75 10.96 2.66
C GLU A 139 21.38 9.64 3.37
N PHE A 140 20.30 9.02 2.90
CA PHE A 140 19.93 7.68 3.32
C PHE A 140 20.74 6.66 2.52
N ALA A 141 21.32 5.67 3.19
CA ALA A 141 22.05 4.61 2.51
C ALA A 141 21.06 3.71 1.74
N ASP A 142 21.05 3.81 0.41
CA ASP A 142 20.19 3.00 -0.48
C ASP A 142 20.19 1.52 -0.11
N GLU A 143 21.35 0.96 0.28
CA GLU A 143 21.51 -0.42 0.71
C GLU A 143 20.54 -0.81 1.83
N LEU A 144 20.30 0.07 2.80
CA LEU A 144 19.41 -0.21 3.91
C LEU A 144 17.93 -0.17 3.49
N PHE A 145 17.61 0.69 2.52
CA PHE A 145 16.26 0.83 2.00
C PHE A 145 15.92 -0.44 1.26
N TYR A 146 16.78 -0.83 0.32
CA TYR A 146 16.61 -2.06 -0.44
C TYR A 146 16.66 -3.29 0.47
N HIS A 147 17.43 -3.27 1.55
CA HIS A 147 17.40 -4.33 2.55
C HIS A 147 16.00 -4.45 3.20
N ALA A 148 15.44 -3.35 3.71
CA ALA A 148 14.11 -3.32 4.31
C ALA A 148 13.00 -3.64 3.29
N TYR A 149 13.09 -3.07 2.09
CA TYR A 149 12.20 -3.34 0.96
C TYR A 149 12.19 -4.82 0.63
N ASN A 150 13.36 -5.44 0.51
CA ASN A 150 13.45 -6.87 0.18
C ASN A 150 12.79 -7.78 1.22
N MET A 151 12.76 -7.38 2.51
CA MET A 151 12.03 -8.15 3.53
C MET A 151 10.50 -8.15 3.34
N LEU A 152 9.96 -7.14 2.67
CA LEU A 152 8.52 -6.94 2.46
C LEU A 152 8.03 -7.43 1.11
N TYR A 153 8.92 -7.50 0.12
CA TYR A 153 8.59 -7.79 -1.26
C TYR A 153 9.19 -9.10 -1.78
N TYR A 154 10.13 -9.72 -1.08
CA TYR A 154 10.78 -10.95 -1.53
C TYR A 154 10.92 -11.99 -0.42
N MET A 155 10.85 -13.25 -0.83
CA MET A 155 11.12 -14.41 -0.01
C MET A 155 12.62 -14.73 -0.01
N SER A 156 13.05 -15.61 0.91
CA SER A 156 14.47 -15.98 1.04
C SER A 156 15.04 -16.73 -0.16
N ASP A 157 14.19 -17.33 -1.00
CA ASP A 157 14.58 -18.00 -2.24
C ASP A 157 14.64 -17.04 -3.45
N GLY A 158 14.38 -15.74 -3.23
CA GLY A 158 14.37 -14.72 -4.26
C GLY A 158 13.05 -14.58 -5.01
N SER A 159 12.05 -15.43 -4.73
CA SER A 159 10.70 -15.21 -5.27
C SER A 159 10.08 -13.95 -4.68
N PHE A 160 9.35 -13.18 -5.49
CA PHE A 160 8.66 -12.00 -4.99
C PHE A 160 7.33 -12.37 -4.34
N ILE A 161 6.87 -11.53 -3.42
CA ILE A 161 5.58 -11.66 -2.73
C ILE A 161 4.56 -10.82 -3.48
N GLY A 162 3.50 -11.44 -3.95
CA GLY A 162 2.41 -10.76 -4.64
C GLY A 162 1.11 -11.57 -4.56
N LEU A 163 0.01 -10.96 -4.97
CA LEU A 163 -1.30 -11.62 -4.99
C LEU A 163 -1.68 -11.95 -6.44
N PRO A 164 -1.81 -13.24 -6.81
CA PRO A 164 -2.28 -13.62 -8.13
C PRO A 164 -3.67 -13.04 -8.40
N LEU A 165 -3.81 -12.34 -9.52
CA LEU A 165 -5.09 -11.80 -9.98
C LEU A 165 -5.71 -12.74 -11.00
N THR A 166 -4.93 -13.16 -11.99
CA THR A 166 -5.28 -14.09 -13.08
C THR A 166 -4.14 -15.10 -13.27
N ASP A 167 -4.31 -16.03 -14.21
CA ASP A 167 -3.26 -17.01 -14.55
C ASP A 167 -1.97 -16.37 -15.08
N ASP A 168 -2.05 -15.14 -15.58
CA ASP A 168 -0.95 -14.39 -16.19
C ASP A 168 -0.55 -13.12 -15.43
N LEU A 169 -1.31 -12.69 -14.40
CA LEU A 169 -1.08 -11.43 -13.71
C LEU A 169 -0.99 -11.58 -12.20
N VAL A 170 -0.02 -10.89 -11.61
CA VAL A 170 0.16 -10.79 -10.15
C VAL A 170 0.17 -9.31 -9.75
N LEU A 171 -0.56 -8.96 -8.69
CA LEU A 171 -0.47 -7.65 -8.05
C LEU A 171 0.76 -7.66 -7.13
N TYR A 172 1.69 -6.74 -7.36
CA TYR A 172 2.96 -6.70 -6.64
C TYR A 172 3.01 -5.59 -5.58
N GLU A 173 2.61 -4.39 -5.98
CA GLU A 173 2.62 -3.20 -5.13
C GLU A 173 1.38 -2.37 -5.43
N ALA A 174 0.64 -1.94 -4.40
CA ALA A 174 -0.62 -1.25 -4.61
C ALA A 174 -1.01 -0.33 -3.44
N PRO A 175 -1.92 0.64 -3.66
CA PRO A 175 -2.63 1.32 -2.59
C PRO A 175 -3.52 0.37 -1.78
N PHE A 176 -3.81 0.74 -0.52
CA PHE A 176 -4.61 -0.08 0.40
C PHE A 176 -5.97 -0.48 -0.19
N ASP A 177 -6.62 0.45 -0.89
CA ASP A 177 -7.92 0.26 -1.53
C ASP A 177 -7.89 -0.84 -2.58
N ILE A 178 -6.83 -0.86 -3.40
CA ILE A 178 -6.63 -1.84 -4.46
C ILE A 178 -6.28 -3.21 -3.86
N TRP A 179 -5.44 -3.24 -2.82
CA TRP A 179 -5.19 -4.47 -2.08
C TRP A 179 -6.48 -5.05 -1.51
N ALA A 180 -7.35 -4.24 -0.90
CA ALA A 180 -8.60 -4.72 -0.33
C ALA A 180 -9.53 -5.37 -1.38
N ILE A 181 -9.65 -4.76 -2.57
CA ILE A 181 -10.44 -5.34 -3.66
C ILE A 181 -9.80 -6.64 -4.14
N ALA A 182 -8.49 -6.66 -4.38
CA ALA A 182 -7.80 -7.83 -4.87
C ALA A 182 -7.90 -9.02 -3.90
N ASP A 183 -7.62 -8.77 -2.63
CA ASP A 183 -7.62 -9.73 -1.53
C ASP A 183 -9.02 -10.27 -1.20
N SER A 184 -10.09 -9.54 -1.53
CA SER A 184 -11.46 -10.04 -1.47
C SER A 184 -11.82 -11.07 -2.56
N GLY A 185 -10.93 -11.33 -3.50
CA GLY A 185 -11.16 -12.22 -4.65
C GLY A 185 -12.05 -11.64 -5.74
N LYS A 186 -12.33 -10.32 -5.71
CA LYS A 186 -13.16 -9.60 -6.70
C LYS A 186 -12.32 -9.14 -7.90
N THR A 187 -11.56 -10.07 -8.47
CA THR A 187 -10.61 -9.77 -9.56
C THR A 187 -11.30 -9.16 -10.77
N ALA A 188 -12.48 -9.67 -11.17
CA ALA A 188 -13.18 -9.16 -12.36
C ALA A 188 -13.56 -7.68 -12.20
N GLU A 189 -14.04 -7.30 -11.02
CA GLU A 189 -14.36 -5.93 -10.64
C GLU A 189 -13.10 -5.06 -10.60
N LEU A 190 -12.00 -5.56 -10.02
CA LEU A 190 -10.71 -4.86 -10.03
C LEU A 190 -10.22 -4.59 -11.46
N MET A 191 -10.27 -5.58 -12.33
CA MET A 191 -9.86 -5.41 -13.73
C MET A 191 -10.77 -4.43 -14.47
N ASN A 192 -12.05 -4.32 -14.09
CA ASN A 192 -12.94 -3.30 -14.64
C ASN A 192 -12.58 -1.89 -14.15
N ILE A 193 -12.20 -1.75 -12.87
CA ILE A 193 -11.66 -0.50 -12.31
C ILE A 193 -10.39 -0.10 -13.07
N PHE A 194 -9.48 -1.05 -13.31
CA PHE A 194 -8.25 -0.78 -14.05
C PHE A 194 -8.49 -0.33 -15.48
N LYS A 195 -9.53 -0.83 -16.16
CA LYS A 195 -9.92 -0.35 -17.49
C LYS A 195 -10.45 1.09 -17.48
N GLN A 196 -11.02 1.54 -16.37
CA GLN A 196 -11.64 2.86 -16.25
C GLN A 196 -10.67 3.94 -15.75
N HIS A 197 -9.69 3.53 -14.93
CA HIS A 197 -8.85 4.46 -14.17
C HIS A 197 -7.34 4.17 -14.31
N GLY A 198 -6.95 3.24 -15.18
CA GLY A 198 -5.61 2.66 -15.14
C GLY A 198 -5.39 1.86 -13.84
N SER A 199 -4.16 1.43 -13.58
CA SER A 199 -3.84 0.65 -12.38
C SER A 199 -3.86 1.47 -11.09
N MET A 200 -4.21 2.76 -11.15
CA MET A 200 -4.24 3.67 -9.99
C MET A 200 -2.90 3.67 -9.23
N ARG A 201 -1.80 3.71 -9.99
CA ARG A 201 -0.40 3.55 -9.57
C ARG A 201 0.03 2.15 -9.11
N SER A 202 -0.87 1.19 -9.06
CA SER A 202 -0.51 -0.19 -8.69
C SER A 202 0.44 -0.78 -9.73
N VAL A 203 1.43 -1.52 -9.24
CA VAL A 203 2.40 -2.26 -10.02
C VAL A 203 1.93 -3.71 -10.14
N LEU A 204 1.83 -4.17 -11.37
CA LEU A 204 1.52 -5.54 -11.72
C LEU A 204 2.76 -6.24 -12.25
N PHE A 205 2.78 -7.56 -12.17
CA PHE A 205 3.75 -8.42 -12.80
C PHE A 205 3.06 -9.29 -13.84
N ASP A 206 3.60 -9.29 -15.06
CA ASP A 206 3.17 -10.18 -16.14
C ASP A 206 4.00 -11.47 -16.09
N LEU A 207 3.35 -12.60 -15.83
CA LEU A 207 4.01 -13.90 -15.73
C LEU A 207 4.51 -14.42 -17.08
N VAL A 208 3.88 -14.01 -18.18
CA VAL A 208 4.23 -14.46 -19.54
C VAL A 208 5.44 -13.68 -20.05
N GLU A 209 5.40 -12.36 -19.87
CA GLU A 209 6.45 -11.44 -20.32
C GLU A 209 7.57 -11.27 -19.28
N ASN A 210 7.39 -11.82 -18.06
CA ASN A 210 8.33 -11.78 -16.95
C ASN A 210 8.82 -10.36 -16.62
N CYS A 211 7.88 -9.41 -16.51
CA CYS A 211 8.20 -8.00 -16.26
C CYS A 211 7.12 -7.27 -15.46
N PHE A 212 7.56 -6.21 -14.76
CA PHE A 212 6.67 -5.33 -14.02
C PHE A 212 6.10 -4.24 -14.92
N PHE A 213 4.85 -3.85 -14.69
CA PHE A 213 4.19 -2.81 -15.45
C PHE A 213 3.09 -2.12 -14.64
N THR A 214 2.67 -0.94 -15.12
CA THR A 214 1.43 -0.27 -14.69
C THR A 214 0.46 -0.19 -15.86
N ILE A 215 -0.82 0.02 -15.58
CA ILE A 215 -1.84 0.27 -16.61
C ILE A 215 -2.12 1.77 -16.63
N THR A 216 -1.95 2.41 -17.77
CA THR A 216 -2.27 3.83 -17.96
C THR A 216 -3.78 4.03 -18.10
N GLU A 217 -4.27 5.27 -17.95
CA GLU A 217 -5.70 5.57 -18.06
C GLU A 217 -6.31 5.22 -19.43
N ASP A 218 -5.49 5.20 -20.50
CA ASP A 218 -5.91 4.75 -21.83
C ASP A 218 -5.86 3.22 -22.01
N GLY A 219 -5.62 2.48 -20.92
CA GLY A 219 -5.63 1.02 -20.87
C GLY A 219 -4.34 0.36 -21.40
N LYS A 220 -3.30 1.13 -21.70
CA LYS A 220 -2.02 0.56 -22.17
C LYS A 220 -1.17 0.09 -21.00
N ARG A 221 -0.32 -0.90 -21.26
CA ARG A 221 0.72 -1.34 -20.34
C ARG A 221 1.94 -0.42 -20.48
N HIS A 222 2.42 0.10 -19.36
CA HIS A 222 3.68 0.81 -19.26
C HIS A 222 4.66 -0.03 -18.43
N TYR A 223 5.60 -0.67 -19.12
CA TYR A 223 6.58 -1.56 -18.51
C TYR A 223 7.63 -0.76 -17.73
N ILE A 224 7.90 -1.19 -16.50
CA ILE A 224 8.88 -0.58 -15.62
C ILE A 224 10.23 -1.20 -15.96
N SER A 225 11.18 -0.37 -16.37
CA SER A 225 12.54 -0.80 -16.62
C SER A 225 13.19 -1.19 -15.29
N SER A 226 13.61 -2.45 -15.17
CA SER A 226 14.47 -2.94 -14.08
C SER A 226 15.90 -2.41 -14.22
#